data_AF-A0A933D8H7-F1
#
_entry.id   AF-A0A933D8H7-F1
#
_cell.length_a   1.000
_cell.length_b   1.000
_cell.length_c   1.000
_cell.angle_alpha   90.00
_cell.angle_beta   90.00
_cell.angle_gamma   90.00
#
_symmetry.space_group_name_H-M   'P 1'
#
loop_
_entity.id
_entity.type
_entity.pdbx_description
1 polymer ?
#
loop_
_entity_poly.entity_id
_entity_poly.type
_entity_poly.pdbx_seq_one_letter_code
_entity_poly.pdbx_strand_id
1 'polypeptide(L)'
;LDGALVPIAQAYFDPPQRQIVIADARAFTASDHNLYDLIILDTYTRELSVPFHLTTIEFFTSLKNRLADGGLLAINANSLSRDSLWMKSLARTLTAVFPRVRVAEVPHSCNHLLLAAASIRQQSTPPVPPLISPLLPPLLAAAPPSPGGILLTDDHAPADALGLLALLTSEDKSSCD
;
A
#
# COMPACT_ATOMS: atom_id res chain seq x y z
N LEU A 1 6.18 -12.34 -9.84
CA LEU A 1 5.09 -11.99 -10.77
C LEU A 1 4.73 -13.24 -11.55
N ASP A 2 3.44 -13.54 -11.69
CA ASP A 2 2.96 -14.65 -12.50
C ASP A 2 2.11 -14.14 -13.66
N GLY A 3 2.66 -14.16 -14.87
CA GLY A 3 1.96 -13.75 -16.09
C GLY A 3 0.81 -14.68 -16.48
N ALA A 4 0.79 -15.92 -15.98
CA ALA A 4 -0.27 -16.89 -16.26
C ALA A 4 -1.61 -16.49 -15.61
N LEU A 5 -1.59 -15.60 -14.61
CA LEU A 5 -2.80 -15.08 -13.98
C LEU A 5 -3.62 -14.17 -14.89
N VAL A 6 -3.00 -13.52 -15.88
CA VAL A 6 -3.70 -12.60 -16.80
C VAL A 6 -4.78 -13.31 -17.62
N PRO A 7 -4.49 -14.39 -18.37
CA PRO A 7 -5.52 -15.10 -19.12
C PRO A 7 -6.58 -15.73 -18.23
N ILE A 8 -6.24 -16.17 -17.01
CA ILE A 8 -7.20 -16.69 -16.03
C ILE A 8 -8.14 -15.58 -15.57
N ALA A 9 -7.60 -14.41 -15.22
CA ALA A 9 -8.40 -13.25 -14.84
C ALA A 9 -9.39 -12.86 -15.95
N GLN A 10 -8.93 -12.82 -17.20
CA GLN A 10 -9.77 -12.52 -18.36
C GLN A 10 -10.86 -13.58 -18.62
N ALA A 11 -10.53 -14.86 -18.45
CA ALA A 11 -11.47 -15.94 -18.72
C ALA A 11 -12.58 -16.07 -17.67
N TYR A 12 -12.28 -15.78 -16.40
CA TYR A 12 -13.18 -16.09 -15.28
C TYR A 12 -13.75 -14.89 -14.53
N PHE A 13 -13.16 -13.70 -14.63
CA PHE A 13 -13.54 -12.54 -13.82
C PHE A 13 -14.01 -11.32 -14.64
N ASP A 14 -14.06 -11.43 -15.98
CA ASP A 14 -14.50 -10.38 -16.91
C ASP A 14 -14.04 -8.96 -16.53
N PRO A 15 -12.72 -8.73 -16.33
CA PRO A 15 -12.24 -7.45 -15.87
C PRO A 15 -12.43 -6.37 -16.96
N PRO A 16 -12.71 -5.12 -16.59
CA PRO A 16 -12.79 -4.03 -17.55
C PRO A 16 -11.50 -3.91 -18.36
N GLN A 17 -11.63 -3.52 -19.63
CA GLN A 17 -10.49 -3.31 -20.51
C GLN A 17 -9.53 -2.25 -19.94
N ARG A 18 -8.25 -2.61 -19.88
CA ARG A 18 -7.17 -1.80 -19.32
C ARG A 18 -5.84 -2.25 -19.88
N GLN A 19 -4.85 -1.36 -19.86
CA GLN A 19 -3.49 -1.73 -20.20
C GLN A 19 -2.92 -2.64 -19.10
N ILE A 20 -2.38 -3.78 -19.51
CA ILE A 20 -1.72 -4.74 -18.62
C ILE A 20 -0.24 -4.79 -18.99
N VAL A 21 0.63 -4.59 -18.01
CA VAL A 21 2.08 -4.73 -18.17
C VAL A 21 2.57 -5.86 -17.28
N ILE A 22 3.22 -6.86 -17.88
CA ILE A 22 3.80 -8.00 -17.16
C ILE A 22 5.28 -7.67 -16.90
N ALA A 23 5.55 -7.05 -15.75
CA ALA A 23 6.91 -6.72 -15.32
C ALA A 23 7.00 -6.64 -13.79
N ASP A 24 8.20 -6.81 -13.25
CA ASP A 24 8.45 -6.47 -11.84
C ASP A 24 8.13 -4.99 -11.60
N ALA A 25 7.43 -4.67 -10.51
CA ALA A 25 6.94 -3.32 -10.25
C ALA A 25 8.07 -2.30 -10.09
N ARG A 26 9.19 -2.69 -9.46
CA ARG A 26 10.36 -1.81 -9.32
C ARG A 26 11.02 -1.57 -10.67
N ALA A 27 11.23 -2.62 -11.46
CA ALA A 27 11.79 -2.49 -12.79
C ALA A 27 10.91 -1.60 -13.70
N PHE A 28 9.60 -1.82 -13.68
CA PHE A 28 8.64 -1.04 -14.45
C PHE A 28 8.69 0.44 -14.06
N THR A 29 8.55 0.74 -12.76
CA THR A 29 8.56 2.12 -12.25
C THR A 29 9.86 2.86 -12.59
N ALA A 30 11.00 2.16 -12.62
CA ALA A 30 12.29 2.76 -12.97
C ALA A 30 12.39 3.14 -14.46
N SER A 31 11.70 2.40 -15.35
CA SER A 31 11.69 2.66 -16.80
C SER A 31 10.52 3.52 -17.26
N ASP A 32 9.45 3.61 -16.47
CA ASP A 32 8.25 4.35 -16.82
C ASP A 32 8.43 5.86 -16.60
N HIS A 33 7.86 6.64 -17.51
CA HIS A 33 7.93 8.10 -17.48
C HIS A 33 6.56 8.76 -17.33
N ASN A 34 5.49 7.97 -17.22
CA ASN A 34 4.15 8.48 -17.03
C ASN A 34 3.97 9.02 -15.61
N LEU A 35 2.94 9.85 -15.44
CA LEU A 35 2.48 10.35 -14.15
C LEU A 35 1.08 9.82 -13.87
N TYR A 36 0.83 9.48 -12.61
CA TYR A 36 -0.42 8.86 -12.16
C TYR A 36 -1.08 9.69 -11.06
N ASP A 37 -2.41 9.83 -11.12
CA ASP A 37 -3.19 10.43 -10.03
C ASP A 37 -3.33 9.48 -8.82
N LEU A 38 -3.26 8.18 -9.07
CA LEU A 38 -3.34 7.15 -8.04
C LEU A 38 -2.45 5.97 -8.40
N ILE A 39 -1.58 5.60 -7.47
CA ILE A 39 -0.82 4.34 -7.51
C ILE A 39 -1.32 3.48 -6.35
N ILE A 40 -1.71 2.24 -6.65
CA ILE A 40 -2.11 1.25 -5.64
C ILE A 40 -1.05 0.15 -5.61
N LEU A 41 -0.43 -0.04 -4.46
CA LEU A 41 0.49 -1.14 -4.19
C LEU A 41 -0.25 -2.22 -3.39
N ASP A 42 -0.66 -3.27 -4.09
CA ASP A 42 -1.30 -4.47 -3.53
C ASP A 42 -0.50 -5.70 -3.97
N THR A 43 0.60 -5.97 -3.25
CA THR A 43 1.58 -6.97 -3.66
C THR A 43 1.99 -7.84 -2.49
N TYR A 44 1.89 -9.15 -2.66
CA TYR A 44 2.30 -10.13 -1.66
C TYR A 44 3.14 -11.23 -2.30
N THR A 45 4.17 -11.66 -1.57
CA THR A 45 4.94 -12.88 -1.85
C THR A 45 4.45 -13.98 -0.92
N ARG A 46 4.15 -15.16 -1.48
CA ARG A 46 3.72 -16.35 -0.73
C ARG A 46 2.58 -16.07 0.26
N GLU A 47 1.68 -15.15 -0.09
CA GLU A 47 0.50 -14.76 0.71
C GLU A 47 0.81 -14.11 2.09
N LEU A 48 2.07 -13.92 2.47
CA LEU A 48 2.44 -13.57 3.84
C LEU A 48 3.11 -12.20 3.99
N SER A 49 3.87 -11.74 2.99
CA SER A 49 4.67 -10.51 3.12
C SER A 49 4.73 -9.70 1.83
N VAL A 50 4.84 -8.37 1.97
CA VAL A 50 5.16 -7.49 0.85
C VAL A 50 6.63 -7.72 0.45
N PRO A 51 6.97 -7.89 -0.84
CA PRO A 51 8.36 -8.08 -1.27
C PRO A 51 9.26 -6.94 -0.77
N PHE A 52 10.42 -7.26 -0.18
CA PHE A 52 11.25 -6.27 0.50
C PHE A 52 11.61 -5.07 -0.39
N HIS A 53 11.95 -5.31 -1.65
CA HIS A 53 12.37 -4.28 -2.61
C HIS A 53 11.23 -3.31 -2.99
N LEU A 54 10.00 -3.61 -2.60
CA LEU A 54 8.82 -2.76 -2.78
C LEU A 54 8.45 -1.99 -1.49
N THR A 55 9.29 -2.04 -0.45
CA THR A 55 8.99 -1.45 0.87
C THR A 55 9.99 -0.37 1.31
N THR A 56 10.98 -0.10 0.45
CA THR A 56 12.15 0.72 0.82
C THR A 56 11.95 2.19 0.48
N ILE A 57 12.75 3.05 1.12
CA ILE A 57 12.76 4.49 0.85
C ILE A 57 13.08 4.79 -0.62
N GLU A 58 13.95 4.01 -1.25
CA GLU A 58 14.35 4.17 -2.66
C GLU A 58 13.18 3.89 -3.60
N PHE A 59 12.45 2.79 -3.35
CA PHE A 59 11.28 2.47 -4.16
C PHE A 59 10.16 3.48 -3.96
N PHE A 60 9.86 3.86 -2.71
CA PHE A 60 8.85 4.88 -2.44
C PHE A 60 9.20 6.24 -3.04
N THR A 61 10.50 6.59 -3.08
CA THR A 61 10.97 7.79 -3.78
C THR A 61 10.72 7.69 -5.29
N SER A 62 10.95 6.51 -5.88
CA SER A 62 10.62 6.25 -7.28
C SER A 62 9.12 6.42 -7.56
N LEU A 63 8.25 5.83 -6.72
CA LEU A 63 6.80 5.99 -6.82
C LEU A 63 6.36 7.45 -6.70
N LYS A 64 6.93 8.19 -5.74
CA LYS A 64 6.65 9.62 -5.58
C LYS A 64 6.94 10.40 -6.86
N ASN A 65 8.03 10.07 -7.56
CA ASN A 65 8.40 10.72 -8.82
C ASN A 65 7.50 10.34 -10.01
N ARG A 66 6.66 9.31 -9.86
CA ARG A 66 5.63 8.92 -10.83
C ARG A 66 4.23 9.43 -10.46
N LEU A 67 4.07 10.17 -9.36
CA LEU A 67 2.78 10.78 -9.02
C LEU A 67 2.62 12.15 -9.68
N ALA A 68 1.43 12.39 -10.22
CA ALA A 68 1.01 13.73 -10.63
C ALA A 68 0.85 14.65 -9.41
N ASP A 69 0.77 15.96 -9.63
CA ASP A 69 0.47 16.91 -8.56
C ASP A 69 -0.91 16.63 -7.95
N GLY A 70 -0.95 16.43 -6.63
CA GLY A 70 -2.14 15.97 -5.90
C GLY A 70 -2.37 14.46 -5.94
N GLY A 71 -1.48 13.69 -6.58
CA GLY A 71 -1.59 12.24 -6.68
C GLY A 71 -1.35 11.52 -5.35
N LEU A 72 -1.90 10.32 -5.24
CA LEU A 72 -1.88 9.50 -4.03
C LEU A 72 -1.20 8.14 -4.27
N LEU A 73 -0.38 7.71 -3.31
CA LEU A 73 0.03 6.33 -3.15
C LEU A 73 -0.85 5.66 -2.08
N ALA A 74 -1.48 4.55 -2.42
CA ALA A 74 -2.21 3.70 -1.48
C ALA A 74 -1.54 2.32 -1.40
N ILE A 75 -1.28 1.83 -0.19
CA ILE A 75 -0.65 0.54 0.06
C ILE A 75 -1.58 -0.31 0.91
N ASN A 76 -1.89 -1.51 0.43
CA ASN A 76 -2.54 -2.55 1.23
C ASN A 76 -1.48 -3.29 2.04
N ALA A 77 -1.61 -3.31 3.36
CA ALA A 77 -0.72 -4.06 4.25
C ALA A 77 -1.53 -4.81 5.30
N ASN A 78 -1.28 -6.12 5.41
CA ASN A 78 -1.89 -6.95 6.43
C ASN A 78 -1.08 -6.89 7.74
N SER A 79 -1.77 -6.68 8.86
CA SER A 79 -1.23 -6.78 10.20
C SER A 79 -2.33 -6.93 11.24
N LEU A 80 -2.11 -7.76 12.27
CA LEU A 80 -3.04 -7.88 13.40
C LEU A 80 -3.13 -6.61 14.26
N SER A 81 -2.20 -5.67 14.10
CA SER A 81 -2.21 -4.40 14.83
C SER A 81 -1.56 -3.30 14.01
N ARG A 82 -2.22 -2.14 13.93
CA ARG A 82 -1.65 -0.91 13.36
C ARG A 82 -0.35 -0.47 14.04
N ASP A 83 -0.11 -0.93 15.27
CA ASP A 83 1.05 -0.61 16.08
C ASP A 83 2.19 -1.65 16.01
N SER A 84 2.04 -2.66 15.16
CA SER A 84 3.10 -3.65 14.91
C SER A 84 4.38 -2.98 14.40
N LEU A 85 5.53 -3.62 14.64
CA LEU A 85 6.80 -3.12 14.15
C LEU A 85 6.82 -3.03 12.60
N TRP A 86 6.12 -3.94 11.93
CA TRP A 86 5.90 -3.91 10.48
C TRP A 86 5.20 -2.62 10.03
N MET A 87 4.01 -2.35 10.56
CA MET A 87 3.22 -1.17 10.20
C MET A 87 3.96 0.13 10.51
N LYS A 88 4.62 0.21 11.68
CA LYS A 88 5.43 1.37 12.06
C LYS A 88 6.63 1.57 11.13
N SER A 89 7.31 0.51 10.72
CA SER A 89 8.48 0.60 9.82
C SER A 89 8.08 1.02 8.40
N LEU A 90 6.98 0.46 7.88
CA LEU A 90 6.44 0.85 6.58
C LEU A 90 6.02 2.33 6.58
N ALA A 91 5.28 2.75 7.60
CA ALA A 91 4.82 4.13 7.72
C ALA A 91 5.96 5.13 7.99
N ARG A 92 6.97 4.76 8.78
CA ARG A 92 8.19 5.56 8.96
C ARG A 92 8.90 5.79 7.63
N THR A 93 9.02 4.74 6.83
CA THR A 93 9.68 4.80 5.52
C THR A 93 8.90 5.67 4.55
N LEU A 94 7.56 5.57 4.52
CA LEU A 94 6.72 6.49 3.76
C LEU A 94 6.87 7.93 4.23
N THR A 95 6.91 8.19 5.54
CA THR A 95 7.03 9.54 6.11
C THR A 95 8.37 10.21 5.78
N ALA A 96 9.42 9.41 5.54
CA ALA A 96 10.71 9.92 5.06
C ALA A 96 10.65 10.46 3.61
N VAL A 97 9.66 10.02 2.82
CA VAL A 97 9.50 10.38 1.40
C VAL A 97 8.34 11.36 1.18
N PHE A 98 7.23 11.16 1.89
CA PHE A 98 5.98 11.88 1.72
C PHE A 98 5.69 12.76 2.95
N PRO A 99 5.37 14.06 2.76
CA PRO A 99 5.03 14.97 3.86
C PRO A 99 3.68 14.63 4.51
N ARG A 100 2.83 13.84 3.87
CA ARG A 100 1.52 13.44 4.39
C ARG A 100 1.35 11.94 4.28
N VAL A 101 1.21 11.28 5.43
CA VAL A 101 0.92 9.84 5.53
C VAL A 101 -0.23 9.64 6.51
N ARG A 102 -1.19 8.79 6.14
CA ARG A 102 -2.32 8.37 6.98
C ARG A 102 -2.48 6.86 6.90
N VAL A 103 -3.04 6.26 7.95
CA VAL A 103 -3.33 4.84 8.03
C VAL A 103 -4.81 4.67 8.37
N ALA A 104 -5.53 3.97 7.50
CA ALA A 104 -6.92 3.57 7.72
C ALA A 104 -6.98 2.08 8.04
N GLU A 105 -7.80 1.71 9.01
CA GLU A 105 -8.10 0.31 9.31
C GLU A 105 -9.29 -0.11 8.45
N VAL A 106 -9.21 -1.27 7.81
CA VAL A 106 -10.33 -1.82 7.03
C VAL A 106 -11.18 -2.69 7.98
N PRO A 107 -12.46 -2.33 8.23
CA PRO A 107 -13.32 -3.06 9.15
C PRO A 107 -13.43 -4.55 8.79
N HIS A 108 -13.55 -5.42 9.81
CA HIS A 108 -13.70 -6.87 9.65
C HIS A 108 -12.55 -7.50 8.84
N SER A 109 -11.34 -6.99 9.02
CA SER A 109 -10.15 -7.52 8.37
C SER A 109 -8.88 -7.11 9.13
N CYS A 110 -7.80 -7.85 8.90
CA CYS A 110 -6.46 -7.43 9.34
C CYS A 110 -5.78 -6.47 8.34
N ASN A 111 -6.51 -5.91 7.37
CA ASN A 111 -5.92 -5.05 6.36
C ASN A 111 -5.91 -3.59 6.81
N HIS A 112 -4.78 -2.95 6.57
CA HIS A 112 -4.57 -1.53 6.77
C HIS A 112 -4.26 -0.88 5.43
N LEU A 113 -4.85 0.28 5.17
CA LEU A 113 -4.52 1.11 4.03
C LEU A 113 -3.60 2.24 4.48
N LEU A 114 -2.35 2.21 4.01
CA LEU A 114 -1.45 3.34 4.16
C LEU A 114 -1.61 4.26 2.95
N LEU A 115 -1.94 5.53 3.22
CA LEU A 115 -2.18 6.56 2.21
C LEU A 115 -1.07 7.60 2.31
N ALA A 116 -0.37 7.89 1.21
CA ALA A 116 0.74 8.83 1.17
C ALA A 116 0.61 9.81 -0.01
N ALA A 117 0.83 11.10 0.26
CA ALA A 117 0.69 12.16 -0.74
C ALA A 117 1.84 13.18 -0.66
N ALA A 118 2.31 13.63 -1.82
CA ALA A 118 3.33 14.67 -1.94
C ALA A 118 2.76 16.09 -1.75
N SER A 119 1.54 16.30 -2.23
CA SER A 119 0.75 17.52 -2.12
C SER A 119 -0.73 17.16 -1.96
N ILE A 120 -1.55 18.08 -1.44
CA ILE A 120 -3.01 17.92 -1.50
C ILE A 120 -3.53 18.94 -2.49
N ARG A 121 -4.22 18.44 -3.51
CA ARG A 121 -4.98 19.27 -4.43
C ARG A 121 -6.41 19.39 -3.90
N GLN A 122 -6.86 20.61 -3.64
CA GLN A 122 -8.28 20.85 -3.36
C GLN A 122 -9.06 20.55 -4.65
N GLN A 123 -9.73 19.41 -4.66
CA GLN A 123 -10.70 19.05 -5.70
C GLN A 123 -12.08 18.99 -5.08
N SER A 124 -13.09 19.24 -5.91
CA SER A 124 -14.49 18.91 -5.58
C SER A 124 -14.58 17.42 -5.25
N THR A 125 -15.22 17.07 -4.15
CA THR A 125 -15.46 15.68 -3.77
C THR A 125 -16.28 15.00 -4.89
N PRO A 126 -15.70 14.03 -5.63
CA PRO A 126 -16.48 13.30 -6.61
C PRO A 126 -17.55 12.46 -5.89
N PRO A 127 -18.66 12.14 -6.56
CA PRO A 127 -19.65 11.22 -6.01
C PRO A 127 -18.99 9.89 -5.68
N VAL A 128 -19.15 9.43 -4.45
CA VAL A 128 -18.59 8.16 -3.97
C VAL A 128 -19.43 7.02 -4.56
N PRO A 129 -18.84 6.08 -5.33
CA PRO A 129 -19.55 4.92 -5.83
C PRO A 129 -20.13 4.10 -4.66
N PRO A 130 -21.34 3.51 -4.79
CA PRO A 130 -21.95 2.71 -3.71
C PRO A 130 -21.05 1.59 -3.19
N LEU A 131 -20.21 1.03 -4.06
CA LEU A 131 -19.23 0.00 -3.73
C LEU A 131 -18.19 0.46 -2.68
N ILE A 132 -17.84 1.75 -2.68
CA ILE A 132 -16.81 2.32 -1.80
C ILE A 132 -17.44 2.95 -0.54
N SER A 133 -18.75 3.20 -0.53
CA SER A 133 -19.44 3.80 0.63
C SER A 133 -19.14 3.13 1.97
N PRO A 134 -19.06 1.78 2.10
CA PRO A 134 -18.69 1.14 3.37
C PRO A 134 -17.26 1.44 3.82
N LEU A 135 -16.36 1.74 2.88
CA LEU A 135 -14.96 2.11 3.15
C LEU A 135 -14.79 3.61 3.41
N LEU A 136 -15.81 4.43 3.18
CA LEU A 136 -15.71 5.88 3.36
C LEU A 136 -15.48 6.27 4.83
N PRO A 137 -16.23 5.75 5.83
CA PRO A 137 -15.96 6.06 7.23
C PRO A 137 -14.53 5.74 7.68
N PRO A 138 -13.96 4.53 7.45
CA PRO A 138 -12.59 4.25 7.86
C PRO A 138 -11.55 5.10 7.12
N LEU A 139 -11.78 5.41 5.83
CA LEU A 139 -10.89 6.31 5.07
C LEU A 139 -10.91 7.74 5.60
N LEU A 140 -12.07 8.25 6.02
CA LEU A 140 -12.20 9.57 6.65
C LEU A 140 -11.59 9.58 8.07
N ALA A 141 -11.66 8.44 8.77
CA ALA A 141 -11.06 8.25 10.08
C ALA A 141 -9.56 7.92 10.04
N ALA A 142 -8.97 7.74 8.86
CA ALA A 142 -7.56 7.40 8.67
C ALA A 142 -6.71 8.35 9.51
N ALA A 143 -5.84 7.83 10.38
CA ALA A 143 -5.08 8.61 11.37
C ALA A 143 -3.61 8.78 10.96
N PRO A 144 -2.84 9.71 11.54
CA PRO A 144 -1.39 9.71 11.37
C PRO A 144 -0.80 8.35 11.82
N PRO A 145 0.34 7.93 11.25
CA PRO A 145 1.01 6.73 11.69
C PRO A 145 1.56 6.87 13.11
N SER A 146 1.55 5.78 13.85
CA SER A 146 2.20 5.71 15.15
C SER A 146 3.71 5.88 15.01
N PRO A 147 4.38 6.61 15.92
CA PRO A 147 5.83 6.77 15.88
C PRO A 147 6.56 5.46 16.15
N GLY A 148 7.84 5.42 15.77
CA GLY A 148 8.71 4.26 15.94
C GLY A 148 9.03 3.58 14.61
N GLY A 149 9.32 2.28 14.65
CA GLY A 149 9.73 1.51 13.48
C GLY A 149 11.17 1.74 13.06
N ILE A 150 11.67 0.87 12.19
CA ILE A 150 12.96 1.02 11.53
C ILE A 150 12.75 1.63 10.13
N LEU A 151 13.74 2.38 9.65
CA LEU A 151 13.73 2.86 8.27
C LEU A 151 14.12 1.68 7.36
N LEU A 152 13.28 1.40 6.35
CA LEU A 152 13.55 0.34 5.39
C LEU A 152 14.30 0.92 4.18
N THR A 153 15.45 0.34 3.87
CA THR A 153 16.30 0.73 2.72
C THR A 153 16.62 -0.49 1.88
N ASP A 154 17.16 -0.27 0.67
CA ASP A 154 17.62 -1.37 -0.18
C ASP A 154 18.68 -2.25 0.50
N ASP A 155 19.53 -1.66 1.35
CA ASP A 155 20.54 -2.37 2.14
C ASP A 155 19.96 -3.07 3.39
N HIS A 156 18.81 -2.60 3.89
CA HIS A 156 18.19 -3.14 5.11
C HIS A 156 16.66 -3.02 5.12
N ALA A 157 15.98 -4.06 4.64
CA ALA A 157 14.54 -4.19 4.71
C ALA A 157 14.13 -5.64 5.04
N PRO A 158 14.09 -6.04 6.33
CA PRO A 158 13.68 -7.38 6.75
C PRO A 158 12.16 -7.57 6.69
N ALA A 159 11.54 -7.25 5.54
CA ALA A 159 10.08 -7.19 5.35
C ALA A 159 9.39 -8.54 5.66
N ASP A 160 9.97 -9.65 5.21
CA ASP A 160 9.43 -11.00 5.48
C ASP A 160 9.37 -11.29 7.00
N ALA A 161 10.44 -10.99 7.74
CA ALA A 161 10.50 -11.24 9.17
C ALA A 161 9.54 -10.32 9.95
N LEU A 162 9.49 -9.04 9.58
CA LEU A 162 8.58 -8.07 10.20
C LEU A 162 7.12 -8.43 9.93
N GLY A 163 6.77 -8.77 8.69
CA GLY A 163 5.43 -9.18 8.28
C GLY A 163 4.98 -10.44 9.02
N LEU A 164 5.84 -11.46 9.10
CA LEU A 164 5.53 -12.69 9.82
C LEU A 164 5.30 -12.43 11.32
N LEU A 165 6.15 -11.64 11.97
CA LEU A 165 5.95 -11.26 13.37
C LEU A 165 4.62 -10.53 13.58
N ALA A 166 4.27 -9.63 12.66
CA ALA A 166 3.03 -8.86 12.71
C ALA A 166 1.76 -9.72 12.59
N LEU A 167 1.88 -10.97 12.15
CA LEU A 167 0.81 -11.97 12.08
C LEU A 167 0.83 -12.99 13.23
N LEU A 168 1.88 -13.01 14.05
CA LEU A 168 2.06 -14.00 15.11
C LEU A 168 1.97 -13.41 16.53
N THR A 169 2.19 -12.10 16.70
CA THR A 169 2.43 -11.50 18.03
C THR A 169 1.29 -10.64 18.58
N SER A 170 0.05 -10.75 18.10
CA SER A 170 -1.08 -10.11 18.80
C SER A 170 -1.91 -11.13 19.58
N GLU A 171 -2.19 -10.80 20.85
CA GLU A 171 -3.15 -11.52 21.69
C GLU A 171 -4.60 -11.15 21.33
N ASP A 172 -4.78 -10.10 20.52
CA ASP A 172 -6.08 -9.55 20.17
C ASP A 172 -6.34 -9.74 18.66
N LYS A 173 -6.94 -10.90 18.33
CA LYS A 173 -7.43 -11.21 16.98
C LYS A 173 -8.83 -10.62 16.73
N SER A 174 -9.48 -10.06 17.75
CA SER A 174 -10.86 -9.58 17.66
C SER A 174 -11.07 -8.43 16.68
N SER A 175 -10.01 -7.69 16.34
CA SER A 175 -10.07 -6.62 15.34
C SER A 175 -10.17 -7.10 13.89
N CYS A 176 -9.87 -8.37 13.64
CA CYS A 176 -9.90 -8.95 12.30
C CYS A 176 -11.23 -9.64 11.94
N ASP A 177 -12.14 -9.82 12.90
CA ASP A 177 -13.43 -10.50 12.76
C ASP A 177 -14.61 -9.51 12.57
#